data_AF-A0AA91TJK7-F1
#
_entry.id   AF-A0AA91TJK7-F1
#
_cell.length_a   1.000
_cell.length_b   1.000
_cell.length_c   1.000
_cell.angle_alpha   90.00
_cell.angle_beta   90.00
_cell.angle_gamma   90.00
#
_symmetry.space_group_name_H-M   'P 1'
#
loop_
_entity.id
_entity.type
_entity.pdbx_description
1 polymer ?
#
loop_
_entity_poly.entity_id
_entity_poly.type
_entity_poly.pdbx_seq_one_letter_code
_entity_poly.pdbx_strand_id
1 'polypeptide(L)'
;MKKSIIFALLLSLLSVQQIHAQKWLKKLGKVAENVLANDQKTTSKASGSIPGCTVKYTSCVANGNDVHINFVITNTTSSELKMYFNAFDDGSCAFDSKNVKHQMHFYLGGDKLGHYSDKMLPPNVPVKGIMVIEDVDRTIKQINSTLVKGKANDVEFAVKLPTQVVADVKNTNSDLVTCSLPELQFNFLKCVRQGRNVVITATFKNIGNKEYEISAYGDTPTVYDDGGDAYECDQETTLLGKNRWLGYNWYTLLAGIPMKATFVIKNVSTSATEFSVVKIPFKYKSNGETPQYVEFRNLPISAQ
;
A
#
# COMPACT_ATOMS: atom_id res chain seq x y z
N MET A 1 -8.09 40.26 59.09
CA MET A 1 -8.97 39.29 58.39
C MET A 1 -9.41 39.88 57.06
N LYS A 2 -9.20 39.13 55.96
CA LYS A 2 -9.90 39.13 54.66
C LYS A 2 -8.92 38.76 53.54
N LYS A 3 -8.82 37.45 53.27
CA LYS A 3 -8.36 36.89 52.00
C LYS A 3 -9.49 36.03 51.44
N SER A 4 -9.49 35.89 50.11
CA SER A 4 -10.10 34.80 49.34
C SER A 4 -11.55 34.98 48.89
N ILE A 5 -11.77 35.64 47.75
CA ILE A 5 -12.81 35.25 46.77
C ILE A 5 -12.34 35.61 45.35
N ILE A 6 -11.39 34.87 44.77
CA ILE A 6 -11.21 34.77 43.31
C ILE A 6 -10.63 33.37 43.00
N PHE A 7 -11.42 32.31 43.09
CA PHE A 7 -11.02 30.99 42.56
C PHE A 7 -12.18 30.10 42.07
N ALA A 8 -13.42 30.59 42.07
CA ALA A 8 -14.59 29.78 41.69
C ALA A 8 -15.09 29.99 40.25
N LEU A 9 -14.61 31.00 39.51
CA LEU A 9 -15.09 31.30 38.15
C LEU A 9 -14.25 30.72 37.01
N LEU A 10 -13.04 30.21 37.28
CA LEU A 10 -12.19 29.58 36.25
C LEU A 10 -12.40 28.06 36.11
N LEU A 11 -13.12 27.42 37.04
CA LEU A 11 -13.42 25.98 36.95
C LEU A 11 -14.68 25.65 36.14
N SER A 12 -15.53 26.64 35.80
CA SER A 12 -16.78 26.40 35.06
C SER A 12 -16.62 26.41 33.53
N LEU A 13 -15.42 26.71 33.00
CA LEU A 13 -15.13 26.70 31.56
C LEU A 13 -14.50 25.38 31.08
N LEU A 14 -14.00 24.53 31.98
CA LEU A 14 -13.39 23.24 31.64
C LEU A 14 -14.40 22.10 31.48
N SER A 15 -15.63 22.25 31.99
CA SER A 15 -16.66 21.20 31.95
C SER A 15 -17.41 21.15 30.61
N VAL A 16 -17.45 22.24 29.83
CA VAL A 16 -18.18 22.27 28.55
C VAL A 16 -17.37 21.62 27.41
N GLN A 17 -16.05 21.77 27.40
CA GLN A 17 -15.19 21.11 26.41
C GLN A 17 -15.13 19.58 26.58
N GLN A 18 -15.22 19.07 27.82
CA GLN A 18 -15.26 17.62 28.06
C GLN A 18 -16.55 16.97 27.56
N ILE A 19 -17.70 17.65 27.61
CA ILE A 19 -18.98 17.10 27.13
C ILE A 19 -18.99 16.95 25.60
N HIS A 20 -18.38 17.90 24.87
CA HIS A 20 -18.25 17.82 23.42
C HIS A 20 -17.22 16.75 22.98
N ALA A 21 -16.08 16.65 23.67
CA ALA A 21 -15.09 15.59 23.43
C ALA A 21 -15.66 14.20 23.74
N GLN A 22 -16.44 14.03 24.82
CA GLN A 22 -17.10 12.78 25.15
C GLN A 22 -18.20 12.40 24.16
N LYS A 23 -18.96 13.36 23.63
CA LYS A 23 -19.94 13.10 22.55
C LYS A 23 -19.25 12.72 21.24
N TRP A 24 -18.12 13.34 20.92
CA TRP A 24 -17.33 13.02 19.73
C TRP A 24 -16.65 11.64 19.85
N LEU A 25 -16.04 11.32 20.99
CA LEU A 25 -15.49 10.01 21.30
C LEU A 25 -16.56 8.92 21.35
N LYS A 26 -17.78 9.21 21.83
CA LYS A 26 -18.93 8.28 21.73
C LYS A 26 -19.45 8.14 20.30
N LYS A 27 -19.36 9.18 19.45
CA LYS A 27 -19.66 9.09 18.01
C LYS A 27 -18.61 8.24 17.29
N LEU A 28 -17.32 8.43 17.58
CA LEU A 28 -16.24 7.61 17.04
C LEU A 28 -16.31 6.18 17.56
N GLY A 29 -16.64 5.97 18.84
CA GLY A 29 -16.89 4.66 19.43
C GLY A 29 -18.10 3.95 18.82
N LYS A 30 -19.18 4.68 18.51
CA LYS A 30 -20.33 4.13 17.78
C LYS A 30 -20.06 3.89 16.29
N VAL A 31 -19.21 4.71 15.66
CA VAL A 31 -18.76 4.48 14.28
C VAL A 31 -17.84 3.26 14.24
N ALA A 32 -16.94 3.11 15.22
CA ALA A 32 -16.09 1.93 15.39
C ALA A 32 -16.89 0.68 15.77
N GLU A 33 -17.91 0.78 16.63
CA GLU A 33 -18.85 -0.30 16.91
C GLU A 33 -19.70 -0.63 15.68
N ASN A 34 -20.09 0.32 14.83
CA ASN A 34 -20.78 0.01 13.57
C ASN A 34 -19.84 -0.61 12.52
N VAL A 35 -18.54 -0.31 12.57
CA VAL A 35 -17.52 -0.95 11.72
C VAL A 35 -17.17 -2.35 12.23
N LEU A 36 -17.14 -2.56 13.55
CA LEU A 36 -16.85 -3.85 14.18
C LEU A 36 -18.08 -4.76 14.31
N ALA A 37 -19.30 -4.21 14.41
CA ALA A 37 -20.55 -4.97 14.42
C ALA A 37 -21.05 -5.30 13.01
N ASN A 38 -20.47 -4.70 11.96
CA ASN A 38 -20.69 -5.10 10.56
C ASN A 38 -19.89 -6.35 10.15
N ASP A 39 -19.23 -7.04 11.09
CA ASP A 39 -18.76 -8.42 10.88
C ASP A 39 -19.92 -9.42 10.67
N GLN A 40 -21.18 -8.97 10.71
CA GLN A 40 -22.25 -9.62 9.94
C GLN A 40 -22.22 -9.23 8.47
N LYS A 41 -21.33 -9.90 7.71
CA LYS A 41 -21.57 -10.35 6.32
C LYS A 41 -22.50 -9.48 5.47
N THR A 42 -22.24 -8.18 5.33
CA THR A 42 -22.88 -7.37 4.29
C THR A 42 -22.22 -7.72 2.97
N THR A 43 -22.64 -8.83 2.37
CA THR A 43 -22.40 -9.14 0.96
C THR A 43 -23.26 -8.20 0.13
N SER A 44 -22.87 -6.93 0.05
CA SER A 44 -23.26 -6.10 -1.09
C SER A 44 -22.73 -6.81 -2.33
N LYS A 45 -23.62 -7.50 -3.06
CA LYS A 45 -23.25 -8.28 -4.24
C LYS A 45 -22.86 -7.32 -5.36
N ALA A 46 -21.91 -7.73 -6.19
CA ALA A 46 -21.67 -7.05 -7.46
C ALA A 46 -22.97 -7.01 -8.27
N SER A 47 -23.20 -5.91 -8.98
CA SER A 47 -24.32 -5.75 -9.90
C SER A 47 -23.83 -5.94 -11.33
N GLY A 48 -24.56 -6.72 -12.12
CA GLY A 48 -24.12 -7.19 -13.43
C GLY A 48 -23.37 -8.52 -13.36
N SER A 49 -23.08 -9.09 -14.52
CA SER A 49 -22.37 -10.37 -14.66
C SER A 49 -21.50 -10.35 -15.91
N ILE A 50 -20.40 -11.09 -15.88
CA ILE A 50 -19.60 -11.37 -17.07
C ILE A 50 -20.25 -12.57 -17.79
N PRO A 51 -20.67 -12.44 -19.06
CA PRO A 51 -21.27 -13.53 -19.81
C PRO A 51 -20.37 -14.78 -19.84
N GLY A 52 -20.95 -15.95 -19.55
CA GLY A 52 -20.22 -17.22 -19.59
C GLY A 52 -19.12 -17.37 -18.53
N CYS A 53 -19.10 -16.53 -17.50
CA CYS A 53 -18.08 -16.58 -16.45
C CYS A 53 -18.69 -16.49 -15.04
N THR A 54 -18.02 -17.13 -14.09
CA THR A 54 -18.19 -16.86 -12.66
C THR A 54 -16.97 -16.12 -12.14
N VAL A 55 -17.19 -15.14 -11.25
CA VAL A 55 -16.12 -14.33 -10.67
C VAL A 55 -16.23 -14.37 -9.15
N LYS A 56 -15.11 -14.68 -8.50
CA LYS A 56 -14.96 -14.63 -7.05
C LYS A 56 -13.87 -13.62 -6.69
N TYR A 57 -14.27 -12.51 -6.08
CA TYR A 57 -13.34 -11.55 -5.49
C TYR A 57 -12.70 -12.15 -4.23
N THR A 58 -11.38 -12.02 -4.10
CA THR A 58 -10.62 -12.67 -3.03
C THR A 58 -10.01 -11.69 -2.04
N SER A 59 -9.61 -10.50 -2.48
CA SER A 59 -9.09 -9.45 -1.58
C SER A 59 -9.04 -8.08 -2.26
N CYS A 60 -8.99 -7.02 -1.46
CA CYS A 60 -8.70 -5.65 -1.86
C CYS A 60 -7.59 -5.14 -0.94
N VAL A 61 -6.40 -4.89 -1.50
CA VAL A 61 -5.20 -4.58 -0.72
C VAL A 61 -4.46 -3.38 -1.29
N ALA A 62 -3.86 -2.55 -0.45
CA ALA A 62 -2.92 -1.54 -0.89
C ALA A 62 -1.65 -2.21 -1.48
N ASN A 63 -1.08 -1.62 -2.53
CA ASN A 63 0.18 -2.04 -3.13
C ASN A 63 0.88 -0.81 -3.70
N GLY A 64 1.93 -0.32 -3.07
CA GLY A 64 2.52 0.94 -3.50
C GLY A 64 1.60 2.12 -3.22
N ASN A 65 1.40 2.93 -4.26
CA ASN A 65 0.33 3.92 -4.33
C ASN A 65 -0.92 3.37 -5.04
N ASP A 66 -0.96 2.08 -5.37
CA ASP A 66 -2.09 1.46 -6.07
C ASP A 66 -2.95 0.66 -5.10
N VAL A 67 -4.15 0.29 -5.54
CA VAL A 67 -5.01 -0.67 -4.87
C VAL A 67 -5.26 -1.86 -5.78
N HIS A 68 -4.97 -3.06 -5.28
CA HIS A 68 -5.14 -4.31 -6.00
C HIS A 68 -6.41 -5.03 -5.52
N ILE A 69 -7.39 -5.18 -6.41
CA ILE A 69 -8.54 -6.06 -6.21
C ILE A 69 -8.21 -7.40 -6.88
N ASN A 70 -7.95 -8.41 -6.06
CA ASN A 70 -7.66 -9.77 -6.54
C ASN A 70 -8.96 -10.54 -6.72
N PHE A 71 -9.03 -11.35 -7.77
CA PHE A 71 -10.17 -12.20 -8.06
C PHE A 71 -9.76 -13.50 -8.76
N VAL A 72 -10.68 -14.46 -8.79
CA VAL A 72 -10.60 -15.67 -9.60
C VAL A 72 -11.79 -15.66 -10.56
N ILE A 73 -11.52 -15.85 -11.83
CA ILE A 73 -12.54 -15.96 -12.89
C ILE A 73 -12.51 -17.37 -13.47
N THR A 74 -13.67 -17.97 -13.65
CA THR A 74 -13.83 -19.29 -14.27
C THR A 74 -14.80 -19.17 -15.43
N ASN A 75 -14.33 -19.50 -16.64
CA ASN A 75 -15.18 -19.69 -17.81
C ASN A 75 -16.08 -20.91 -17.59
N THR A 76 -17.39 -20.71 -17.61
CA THR A 76 -18.39 -21.76 -17.40
C THR A 76 -19.02 -22.29 -18.68
N THR A 77 -18.48 -21.90 -19.83
CA THR A 77 -18.87 -22.43 -21.15
C THR A 77 -18.10 -23.72 -21.46
N SER A 78 -18.53 -24.43 -22.50
CA SER A 78 -17.90 -25.70 -22.93
C SER A 78 -16.69 -25.49 -23.86
N SER A 79 -16.39 -24.26 -24.26
CA SER A 79 -15.29 -23.91 -25.16
C SER A 79 -14.41 -22.84 -24.53
N GLU A 80 -13.28 -22.51 -25.16
CA GLU A 80 -12.51 -21.34 -24.75
C GLU A 80 -13.35 -20.06 -24.90
N LEU A 81 -13.09 -19.10 -24.01
CA LEU A 81 -13.77 -17.82 -23.98
C LEU A 81 -12.74 -16.69 -24.06
N LYS A 82 -12.89 -15.83 -25.08
CA LYS A 82 -12.07 -14.65 -25.30
C LYS A 82 -12.49 -13.55 -24.31
N MET A 83 -11.59 -13.18 -23.41
CA MET A 83 -11.83 -12.18 -22.37
C MET A 83 -11.05 -10.90 -22.63
N TYR A 84 -11.75 -9.77 -22.58
CA TYR A 84 -11.18 -8.42 -22.70
C TYR A 84 -11.77 -7.51 -21.61
N PHE A 85 -10.93 -6.69 -20.98
CA PHE A 85 -11.36 -5.61 -20.10
C PHE A 85 -11.01 -4.25 -20.73
N ASN A 86 -11.98 -3.34 -20.77
CA ASN A 86 -11.76 -1.99 -21.25
C ASN A 86 -11.21 -1.13 -20.10
N ALA A 87 -9.93 -0.75 -20.20
CA ALA A 87 -9.21 0.08 -19.23
C ALA A 87 -9.04 1.54 -19.67
N PHE A 88 -9.57 1.94 -20.83
CA PHE A 88 -9.27 3.23 -21.47
C PHE A 88 -10.53 4.10 -21.59
N ASP A 89 -10.32 5.41 -21.78
CA ASP A 89 -11.36 6.42 -21.99
C ASP A 89 -12.46 6.45 -20.90
N ASP A 90 -13.71 6.22 -21.27
CA ASP A 90 -14.87 6.09 -20.39
C ASP A 90 -15.04 4.65 -19.86
N GLY A 91 -14.02 3.81 -20.01
CA GLY A 91 -13.96 2.40 -19.68
C GLY A 91 -14.09 2.09 -18.18
N SER A 92 -13.35 1.08 -17.73
CA SER A 92 -13.34 0.71 -16.32
C SER A 92 -12.73 1.82 -15.47
N CYS A 93 -13.33 2.10 -14.32
CA CYS A 93 -12.82 3.10 -13.40
C CYS A 93 -13.22 2.80 -11.96
N ALA A 94 -12.49 3.40 -11.02
CA ALA A 94 -12.80 3.35 -9.61
C ALA A 94 -12.92 4.74 -9.01
N PHE A 95 -13.72 4.86 -7.94
CA PHE A 95 -13.85 6.08 -7.15
C PHE A 95 -13.51 5.76 -5.70
N ASP A 96 -12.58 6.53 -5.13
CA ASP A 96 -12.18 6.38 -3.75
C ASP A 96 -13.16 7.04 -2.75
N SER A 97 -12.84 6.98 -1.47
CA SER A 97 -13.65 7.60 -0.41
C SER A 97 -13.69 9.13 -0.45
N LYS A 98 -12.74 9.79 -1.14
CA LYS A 98 -12.73 11.23 -1.42
C LYS A 98 -13.41 11.57 -2.75
N ASN A 99 -14.01 10.58 -3.42
CA ASN A 99 -14.66 10.69 -4.73
C ASN A 99 -13.70 11.08 -5.87
N VAL A 100 -12.41 10.81 -5.71
CA VAL A 100 -11.43 10.95 -6.80
C VAL A 100 -11.58 9.75 -7.73
N LYS A 101 -11.63 10.02 -9.05
CA LYS A 101 -11.68 9.00 -10.09
C LYS A 101 -10.26 8.53 -10.39
N HIS A 102 -10.08 7.22 -10.40
CA HIS A 102 -8.80 6.56 -10.67
C HIS A 102 -8.87 5.73 -11.96
N GLN A 103 -7.75 5.68 -12.67
CA GLN A 103 -7.55 4.79 -13.81
C GLN A 103 -7.35 3.35 -13.34
N MET A 104 -7.57 2.39 -14.24
CA MET A 104 -7.46 0.97 -13.93
C MET A 104 -6.73 0.21 -15.02
N HIS A 105 -6.02 -0.84 -14.65
CA HIS A 105 -5.58 -1.88 -15.59
C HIS A 105 -5.75 -3.28 -15.01
N PHE A 106 -5.66 -4.30 -15.87
CA PHE A 106 -6.03 -5.66 -15.52
C PHE A 106 -4.91 -6.64 -15.83
N TYR A 107 -4.76 -7.65 -14.97
CA TYR A 107 -3.96 -8.83 -15.25
C TYR A 107 -4.84 -10.06 -15.18
N LEU A 108 -4.66 -11.01 -16.11
CA LEU A 108 -5.26 -12.35 -16.06
C LEU A 108 -4.21 -13.42 -16.32
N GLY A 109 -4.11 -14.40 -15.42
CA GLY A 109 -3.12 -15.47 -15.52
C GLY A 109 -1.67 -15.00 -15.45
N GLY A 110 -1.43 -13.78 -14.97
CA GLY A 110 -0.11 -13.14 -14.92
C GLY A 110 0.17 -12.19 -16.09
N ASP A 111 -0.63 -12.22 -17.15
CA ASP A 111 -0.45 -11.36 -18.32
C ASP A 111 -1.21 -10.05 -18.17
N LYS A 112 -0.56 -8.93 -18.51
CA LYS A 112 -1.21 -7.62 -18.54
C LYS A 112 -2.17 -7.55 -19.72
N LEU A 113 -3.41 -7.17 -19.45
CA LEU A 113 -4.41 -6.85 -20.47
C LEU A 113 -4.34 -5.35 -20.77
N GLY A 114 -4.12 -5.03 -22.03
CA GLY A 114 -3.96 -3.70 -22.57
C GLY A 114 -4.97 -3.43 -23.68
N HIS A 115 -4.72 -2.39 -24.47
CA HIS A 115 -5.69 -1.81 -25.39
C HIS A 115 -6.31 -2.81 -26.39
N TYR A 116 -5.51 -3.76 -26.86
CA TYR A 116 -5.92 -4.81 -27.81
C TYR A 116 -5.54 -6.22 -27.38
N SER A 117 -5.19 -6.44 -26.10
CA SER A 117 -4.86 -7.78 -25.63
C SER A 117 -6.04 -8.40 -24.89
N ASP A 118 -6.39 -9.59 -25.36
CA ASP A 118 -7.36 -10.48 -24.78
C ASP A 118 -6.67 -11.69 -24.13
N LYS A 119 -7.40 -12.39 -23.28
CA LYS A 119 -6.99 -13.68 -22.73
C LYS A 119 -8.00 -14.74 -23.12
N MET A 120 -7.51 -15.84 -23.69
CA MET A 120 -8.32 -17.05 -23.84
C MET A 120 -8.42 -17.75 -22.48
N LEU A 121 -9.64 -17.84 -21.96
CA LEU A 121 -9.97 -18.56 -20.74
C LEU A 121 -10.38 -20.00 -21.09
N PRO A 122 -9.65 -21.01 -20.60
CA PRO A 122 -10.03 -22.40 -20.83
C PRO A 122 -11.34 -22.75 -20.09
N PRO A 123 -12.15 -23.66 -20.64
CA PRO A 123 -13.42 -24.05 -20.03
C PRO A 123 -13.18 -24.69 -18.66
N ASN A 124 -13.93 -24.24 -17.66
CA ASN A 124 -13.95 -24.75 -16.28
C ASN A 124 -12.62 -24.67 -15.50
N VAL A 125 -11.64 -23.90 -16.00
CA VAL A 125 -10.37 -23.69 -15.30
C VAL A 125 -10.41 -22.35 -14.55
N PRO A 126 -10.19 -22.33 -13.22
CA PRO A 126 -10.06 -21.09 -12.47
C PRO A 126 -8.76 -20.34 -12.84
N VAL A 127 -8.90 -19.09 -13.28
CA VAL A 127 -7.78 -18.21 -13.63
C VAL A 127 -7.72 -17.04 -12.64
N LYS A 128 -6.54 -16.78 -12.08
CA LYS A 128 -6.33 -15.64 -11.17
C LYS A 128 -6.27 -14.33 -11.97
N GLY A 129 -6.88 -13.30 -11.42
CA GLY A 129 -6.87 -11.95 -11.97
C GLY A 129 -6.58 -10.88 -10.93
N ILE A 130 -6.09 -9.74 -11.40
CA ILE A 130 -5.83 -8.55 -10.60
C ILE A 130 -6.43 -7.36 -11.33
N MET A 131 -7.27 -6.58 -10.65
CA MET A 131 -7.62 -5.22 -11.05
C MET A 131 -6.71 -4.28 -10.27
N VAL A 132 -5.92 -3.48 -10.97
CA VAL A 132 -5.07 -2.46 -10.37
C VAL A 132 -5.76 -1.12 -10.53
N ILE A 133 -5.98 -0.42 -9.42
CA ILE A 133 -6.48 0.95 -9.38
C ILE A 133 -5.28 1.83 -9.08
N GLU A 134 -4.93 2.70 -10.03
CA GLU A 134 -3.67 3.44 -10.01
C GLU A 134 -3.75 4.68 -9.11
N ASP A 135 -2.62 5.05 -8.48
CA ASP A 135 -2.40 6.36 -7.85
C ASP A 135 -3.42 6.77 -6.76
N VAL A 136 -3.87 5.79 -5.98
CA VAL A 136 -4.73 5.99 -4.80
C VAL A 136 -3.92 6.51 -3.62
N ASP A 137 -4.37 7.62 -3.03
CA ASP A 137 -3.81 8.18 -1.79
C ASP A 137 -3.84 7.13 -0.66
N ARG A 138 -2.72 6.91 0.02
CA ARG A 138 -2.56 5.86 1.04
C ARG A 138 -3.45 6.02 2.28
N THR A 139 -3.97 7.23 2.51
CA THR A 139 -4.95 7.49 3.57
C THR A 139 -6.32 6.92 3.23
N ILE A 140 -6.57 6.56 1.97
CA ILE A 140 -7.79 5.92 1.51
C ILE A 140 -7.80 4.48 2.01
N LYS A 141 -8.78 4.17 2.85
CA LYS A 141 -9.05 2.81 3.34
C LYS A 141 -10.25 2.15 2.67
N GLN A 142 -10.80 2.80 1.64
CA GLN A 142 -12.04 2.36 1.00
C GLN A 142 -12.13 2.83 -0.46
N ILE A 143 -12.46 1.91 -1.35
CA ILE A 143 -12.90 2.20 -2.72
C ILE A 143 -14.43 2.15 -2.72
N ASN A 144 -15.07 3.29 -2.92
CA ASN A 144 -16.53 3.43 -2.83
C ASN A 144 -17.26 2.68 -3.95
N SER A 145 -16.70 2.74 -5.15
CA SER A 145 -17.26 2.05 -6.31
C SER A 145 -16.21 1.72 -7.33
N THR A 146 -16.38 0.58 -8.00
CA THR A 146 -15.60 0.18 -9.16
C THR A 146 -16.55 -0.25 -10.26
N LEU A 147 -16.39 0.32 -11.46
CA LEU A 147 -17.08 -0.08 -12.67
C LEU A 147 -16.09 -0.82 -13.55
N VAL A 148 -16.41 -2.06 -13.89
CA VAL A 148 -15.60 -2.91 -14.77
C VAL A 148 -16.36 -3.12 -16.06
N LYS A 149 -15.81 -2.66 -17.18
CA LYS A 149 -16.36 -2.83 -18.52
C LYS A 149 -15.48 -3.76 -19.34
N GLY A 150 -16.05 -4.48 -20.29
CA GLY A 150 -15.27 -5.38 -21.14
C GLY A 150 -16.11 -6.16 -22.15
N LYS A 151 -15.49 -7.17 -22.77
CA LYS A 151 -16.12 -8.09 -23.71
C LYS A 151 -15.77 -9.53 -23.39
N ALA A 152 -16.77 -10.40 -23.49
CA ALA A 152 -16.63 -11.85 -23.40
C ALA A 152 -17.18 -12.47 -24.70
N ASN A 153 -16.31 -13.03 -25.56
CA ASN A 153 -16.66 -13.45 -26.93
C ASN A 153 -17.49 -12.37 -27.67
N ASP A 154 -16.98 -11.14 -27.69
CA ASP A 154 -17.60 -9.95 -28.32
C ASP A 154 -18.89 -9.44 -27.68
N VAL A 155 -19.43 -10.12 -26.66
CA VAL A 155 -20.57 -9.62 -25.87
C VAL A 155 -20.07 -8.65 -24.82
N GLU A 156 -20.55 -7.41 -24.89
CA GLU A 156 -20.22 -6.36 -23.92
C GLU A 156 -20.79 -6.64 -22.54
N PHE A 157 -20.04 -6.29 -21.50
CA PHE A 157 -20.50 -6.35 -20.13
C PHE A 157 -20.08 -5.11 -19.34
N ALA A 158 -20.88 -4.82 -18.32
CA ALA A 158 -20.56 -3.87 -17.27
C ALA A 158 -20.89 -4.51 -15.91
N VAL A 159 -19.91 -4.52 -15.01
CA VAL A 159 -20.05 -5.04 -13.65
C VAL A 159 -19.68 -3.94 -12.68
N LYS A 160 -20.59 -3.63 -11.76
CA LYS A 160 -20.34 -2.69 -10.66
C LYS A 160 -20.00 -3.48 -9.40
N LEU A 161 -18.81 -3.25 -8.87
CA LEU A 161 -18.43 -3.81 -7.58
C LEU A 161 -19.07 -3.02 -6.45
N PRO A 162 -19.41 -3.69 -5.35
CA PRO A 162 -19.71 -2.99 -4.11
C PRO A 162 -18.49 -2.21 -3.60
N THR A 163 -18.72 -1.38 -2.59
CA THR A 163 -17.66 -0.79 -1.79
C THR A 163 -16.69 -1.85 -1.29
N GLN A 164 -15.40 -1.59 -1.47
CA GLN A 164 -14.32 -2.47 -1.01
C GLN A 164 -13.51 -1.76 0.08
N VAL A 165 -13.33 -2.44 1.21
CA VAL A 165 -12.37 -2.00 2.23
C VAL A 165 -10.97 -2.35 1.74
N VAL A 166 -10.07 -1.37 1.77
CA VAL A 166 -8.67 -1.56 1.38
C VAL A 166 -7.91 -2.03 2.62
N ALA A 167 -7.49 -3.29 2.61
CA ALA A 167 -6.67 -3.84 3.68
C ALA A 167 -5.23 -3.34 3.53
N ASP A 168 -4.63 -2.99 4.67
CA ASP A 168 -3.20 -2.71 4.75
C ASP A 168 -2.41 -4.00 4.56
N VAL A 169 -1.29 -3.89 3.84
CA VAL A 169 -0.36 -5.01 3.75
C VAL A 169 0.55 -5.01 4.96
N LYS A 170 0.44 -6.07 5.77
CA LYS A 170 1.31 -6.28 6.92
C LYS A 170 2.54 -7.09 6.50
N ASN A 171 3.49 -6.42 5.88
CA ASN A 171 4.76 -6.98 5.43
C ASN A 171 5.96 -6.45 6.23
N THR A 172 5.73 -5.73 7.34
CA THR A 172 6.78 -5.23 8.23
C THR A 172 6.64 -5.76 9.65
N ASN A 173 7.74 -5.72 10.41
CA ASN A 173 7.79 -6.12 11.82
C ASN A 173 7.69 -4.93 12.80
N SER A 174 7.40 -3.73 12.30
CA SER A 174 7.36 -2.49 13.10
C SER A 174 6.31 -1.55 12.56
N ASP A 175 5.51 -0.97 13.45
CA ASP A 175 4.48 0.02 13.10
C ASP A 175 5.06 1.36 12.62
N LEU A 176 6.37 1.58 12.83
CA LEU A 176 7.09 2.75 12.32
C LEU A 176 7.46 2.62 10.85
N VAL A 177 7.27 1.43 10.25
CA VAL A 177 7.78 1.11 8.92
C VAL A 177 6.66 0.67 8.00
N THR A 178 6.60 1.31 6.84
CA THR A 178 5.77 0.91 5.71
C THR A 178 6.66 0.38 4.60
N CYS A 179 6.39 -0.83 4.11
CA CYS A 179 6.98 -1.34 2.88
C CYS A 179 5.87 -1.45 1.83
N SER A 180 6.05 -0.75 0.72
CA SER A 180 4.96 -0.57 -0.23
C SER A 180 4.75 -1.77 -1.14
N LEU A 181 5.78 -2.60 -1.35
CA LEU A 181 5.71 -3.80 -2.16
C LEU A 181 5.18 -4.99 -1.33
N PRO A 182 3.96 -5.50 -1.59
CA PRO A 182 3.31 -6.45 -0.70
C PRO A 182 4.04 -7.78 -0.51
N GLU A 183 4.68 -8.26 -1.57
CA GLU A 183 5.44 -9.51 -1.56
C GLU A 183 6.89 -9.35 -1.06
N LEU A 184 7.26 -8.15 -0.62
CA LEU A 184 8.51 -7.90 0.07
C LEU A 184 8.25 -7.79 1.57
N GLN A 185 8.66 -8.80 2.32
CA GLN A 185 8.75 -8.69 3.76
C GLN A 185 9.98 -7.85 4.14
N PHE A 186 9.75 -6.74 4.82
CA PHE A 186 10.80 -5.85 5.32
C PHE A 186 10.88 -5.95 6.85
N ASN A 187 11.99 -6.45 7.37
CA ASN A 187 12.19 -6.50 8.82
C ASN A 187 13.21 -5.45 9.25
N PHE A 188 12.75 -4.43 9.95
CA PHE A 188 13.60 -3.47 10.64
C PHE A 188 14.31 -4.16 11.81
N LEU A 189 15.63 -3.94 11.92
CA LEU A 189 16.43 -4.50 13.01
C LEU A 189 16.84 -3.43 14.01
N LYS A 190 17.45 -2.34 13.54
CA LYS A 190 17.93 -1.24 14.41
C LYS A 190 18.24 0.03 13.63
N CYS A 191 18.22 1.17 14.34
CA CYS A 191 18.66 2.48 13.89
C CYS A 191 19.65 3.02 14.94
N VAL A 192 20.93 3.16 14.60
CA VAL A 192 21.99 3.46 15.57
C VAL A 192 22.90 4.57 15.06
N ARG A 193 23.21 5.53 15.93
CA ARG A 193 24.20 6.57 15.66
C ARG A 193 25.62 6.01 15.69
N GLN A 194 26.41 6.35 14.68
CA GLN A 194 27.82 5.99 14.55
C GLN A 194 28.63 7.25 14.19
N GLY A 195 29.14 7.92 15.22
CA GLY A 195 29.72 9.26 15.06
C GLY A 195 28.68 10.27 14.56
N ARG A 196 28.98 10.91 13.43
CA ARG A 196 28.02 11.80 12.75
C ARG A 196 27.10 11.09 11.76
N ASN A 197 27.24 9.79 11.57
CA ASN A 197 26.35 9.04 10.70
C ASN A 197 25.29 8.33 11.53
N VAL A 198 24.17 7.99 10.90
CA VAL A 198 23.19 7.07 11.48
C VAL A 198 23.01 5.90 10.53
N VAL A 199 23.00 4.69 11.08
CA VAL A 199 22.94 3.45 10.32
C VAL A 199 21.64 2.72 10.66
N ILE A 200 20.82 2.50 9.64
CA ILE A 200 19.61 1.68 9.72
C ILE A 200 19.96 0.29 9.15
N THR A 201 19.72 -0.76 9.94
CA THR A 201 19.90 -2.15 9.50
C THR A 201 18.55 -2.84 9.38
N ALA A 202 18.34 -3.58 8.29
CA ALA A 202 17.12 -4.30 8.00
C ALA A 202 17.36 -5.62 7.24
N THR A 203 16.30 -6.40 7.02
CA THR A 203 16.28 -7.48 6.04
C THR A 203 15.14 -7.33 5.05
N PHE A 204 15.43 -7.74 3.81
CA PHE A 204 14.50 -7.83 2.68
C PHE A 204 14.29 -9.31 2.40
N LYS A 205 13.04 -9.78 2.42
CA LYS A 205 12.70 -11.15 2.05
C LYS A 205 11.57 -11.13 1.04
N ASN A 206 11.86 -11.61 -0.16
CA ASN A 206 10.82 -11.94 -1.13
C ASN A 206 9.99 -13.11 -0.58
N ILE A 207 8.70 -12.87 -0.30
CA ILE A 207 7.74 -13.90 0.16
C ILE A 207 6.84 -14.40 -0.98
N GLY A 208 7.04 -13.89 -2.19
CA GLY A 208 6.41 -14.38 -3.41
C GLY A 208 6.94 -15.75 -3.83
N ASN A 209 6.32 -16.31 -4.86
CA ASN A 209 6.67 -17.62 -5.42
C ASN A 209 7.58 -17.53 -6.66
N LYS A 210 8.03 -16.33 -7.02
CA LYS A 210 8.93 -16.05 -8.14
C LYS A 210 9.99 -15.06 -7.71
N GLU A 211 11.15 -15.16 -8.31
CA GLU A 211 12.22 -14.19 -8.15
C GLU A 211 11.88 -12.91 -8.93
N TYR A 212 12.35 -11.78 -8.42
CA TYR A 212 12.18 -10.48 -9.06
C TYR A 212 13.37 -9.59 -8.78
N GLU A 213 13.54 -8.55 -9.59
CA GLU A 213 14.64 -7.59 -9.44
C GLU A 213 14.15 -6.31 -8.75
N ILE A 214 15.02 -5.73 -7.93
CA ILE A 214 14.84 -4.39 -7.38
C ILE A 214 16.06 -3.51 -7.63
N SER A 215 15.82 -2.21 -7.79
CA SER A 215 16.87 -1.21 -7.95
C SER A 215 16.44 0.09 -7.29
N ALA A 216 17.33 0.78 -6.58
CA ALA A 216 17.08 2.15 -6.11
C ALA A 216 17.75 3.19 -7.02
N TYR A 217 18.15 2.79 -8.24
CA TYR A 217 18.85 3.67 -9.17
C TYR A 217 17.96 4.80 -9.68
N GLY A 218 18.51 6.03 -9.59
CA GLY A 218 17.89 7.23 -10.13
C GLY A 218 16.82 7.83 -9.23
N ASP A 219 16.53 7.20 -8.09
CA ASP A 219 15.55 7.69 -7.12
C ASP A 219 16.28 8.29 -5.91
N THR A 220 15.83 9.45 -5.44
CA THR A 220 16.47 10.17 -4.32
C THR A 220 15.73 9.88 -3.02
N PRO A 221 16.41 9.34 -1.99
CA PRO A 221 15.83 9.22 -0.66
C PRO A 221 15.38 10.56 -0.08
N THR A 222 14.27 10.55 0.66
CA THR A 222 13.80 11.71 1.42
C THR A 222 14.09 11.48 2.90
N VAL A 223 14.91 12.32 3.52
CA VAL A 223 15.32 12.14 4.92
C VAL A 223 15.24 13.46 5.67
N TYR A 224 14.44 13.50 6.73
CA TYR A 224 14.35 14.64 7.65
C TYR A 224 14.37 14.16 9.10
N ASP A 225 15.05 14.91 9.97
CA ASP A 225 15.01 14.69 11.43
C ASP A 225 13.84 15.41 12.13
N ASP A 226 13.83 15.31 13.46
CA ASP A 226 12.91 16.02 14.37
C ASP A 226 13.09 17.54 14.39
N GLY A 227 14.28 18.04 14.02
CA GLY A 227 14.55 19.47 13.84
C GLY A 227 14.10 20.02 12.49
N GLY A 228 13.80 19.14 11.53
CA GLY A 228 13.47 19.49 10.15
C GLY A 228 14.68 19.62 9.23
N ASP A 229 15.87 19.22 9.69
CA ASP A 229 17.08 19.22 8.86
C ASP A 229 17.02 18.06 7.85
N ALA A 230 17.42 18.35 6.62
CA ALA A 230 17.44 17.38 5.52
C ALA A 230 18.80 16.67 5.44
N TYR A 231 18.78 15.37 5.11
CA TYR A 231 20.00 14.56 5.00
C TYR A 231 20.06 13.74 3.72
N GLU A 232 21.29 13.39 3.35
CA GLU A 232 21.55 12.48 2.25
C GLU A 232 21.79 11.05 2.76
N CYS A 233 21.28 10.08 2.00
CA CYS A 233 21.65 8.68 2.17
C CYS A 233 22.94 8.42 1.38
N ASP A 234 23.92 7.81 2.02
CA ASP A 234 25.22 7.52 1.46
C ASP A 234 25.12 6.56 0.26
N GLN A 235 26.00 6.76 -0.72
CA GLN A 235 26.26 5.80 -1.79
C GLN A 235 26.79 4.47 -1.25
N GLU A 236 27.38 4.44 -0.05
CA GLU A 236 27.78 3.19 0.63
C GLU A 236 26.60 2.43 1.26
N THR A 237 25.36 2.89 1.05
CA THR A 237 24.16 2.08 1.31
C THR A 237 24.26 0.73 0.60
N THR A 238 24.14 -0.34 1.37
CA THR A 238 24.34 -1.71 0.89
C THR A 238 23.02 -2.47 0.88
N LEU A 239 22.84 -3.27 -0.17
CA LEU A 239 21.86 -4.34 -0.22
C LEU A 239 22.62 -5.61 -0.60
N LEU A 240 22.27 -6.76 -0.02
CA LEU A 240 22.93 -8.04 -0.34
C LEU A 240 24.43 -8.09 -0.03
N GLY A 241 24.91 -7.24 0.89
CA GLY A 241 26.36 -7.10 1.15
C GLY A 241 27.14 -6.53 -0.03
N LYS A 242 26.47 -5.99 -1.05
CA LYS A 242 27.07 -5.24 -2.15
C LYS A 242 26.89 -3.75 -1.89
N ASN A 243 27.97 -2.98 -2.09
CA ASN A 243 27.92 -1.53 -1.96
C ASN A 243 27.19 -0.90 -3.14
N ARG A 244 26.68 0.33 -2.96
CA ARG A 244 26.04 1.16 -4.00
C ARG A 244 24.71 0.63 -4.50
N TRP A 245 23.79 0.30 -3.59
CA TRP A 245 22.42 0.00 -4.01
C TRP A 245 21.71 1.20 -4.63
N LEU A 246 22.02 2.42 -4.17
CA LEU A 246 21.56 3.66 -4.80
C LEU A 246 22.27 3.95 -6.15
N GLY A 247 23.24 3.11 -6.56
CA GLY A 247 23.92 3.18 -7.85
C GLY A 247 23.20 2.38 -8.96
N TYR A 248 23.73 2.37 -10.19
CA TYR A 248 23.15 1.67 -11.36
C TYR A 248 23.24 0.14 -11.23
N ASN A 249 22.47 -0.44 -10.30
CA ASN A 249 22.46 -1.88 -10.04
C ASN A 249 21.03 -2.38 -9.89
N TRP A 250 20.74 -3.49 -10.55
CA TRP A 250 19.57 -4.33 -10.30
C TRP A 250 20.00 -5.53 -9.47
N TYR A 251 19.19 -5.88 -8.48
CA TYR A 251 19.46 -7.02 -7.61
C TYR A 251 18.28 -7.97 -7.61
N THR A 252 18.57 -9.24 -7.92
CA THR A 252 17.60 -10.33 -7.81
C THR A 252 17.35 -10.69 -6.35
N LEU A 253 16.09 -10.57 -5.93
CA LEU A 253 15.61 -11.07 -4.65
C LEU A 253 15.12 -12.51 -4.83
N LEU A 254 15.92 -13.47 -4.35
CA LEU A 254 15.58 -14.89 -4.32
C LEU A 254 14.35 -15.13 -3.44
N ALA A 255 13.44 -15.98 -3.92
CA ALA A 255 12.23 -16.33 -3.18
C ALA A 255 12.58 -17.01 -1.85
N GLY A 256 11.98 -16.53 -0.75
CA GLY A 256 12.10 -17.11 0.58
C GLY A 256 13.41 -16.82 1.33
N ILE A 257 14.41 -16.19 0.70
CA ILE A 257 15.71 -15.93 1.34
C ILE A 257 15.77 -14.50 1.92
N PRO A 258 15.98 -14.33 3.23
CA PRO A 258 16.18 -13.01 3.82
C PRO A 258 17.57 -12.46 3.49
N MET A 259 17.61 -11.22 3.02
CA MET A 259 18.80 -10.54 2.55
C MET A 259 19.04 -9.28 3.39
N LYS A 260 20.26 -9.08 3.88
CA LYS A 260 20.58 -7.91 4.72
C LYS A 260 20.63 -6.63 3.88
N ALA A 261 20.13 -5.55 4.47
CA ALA A 261 20.22 -4.19 3.95
C ALA A 261 20.73 -3.23 5.03
N THR A 262 21.57 -2.29 4.61
CA THR A 262 22.12 -1.25 5.48
C THR A 262 22.00 0.10 4.79
N PHE A 263 21.29 1.03 5.42
CA PHE A 263 21.19 2.43 4.98
C PHE A 263 22.06 3.30 5.87
N VAL A 264 22.93 4.09 5.26
CA VAL A 264 23.81 5.01 5.99
C VAL A 264 23.35 6.43 5.69
N ILE A 265 22.96 7.17 6.71
CA ILE A 265 22.55 8.58 6.60
C ILE A 265 23.71 9.42 7.14
N LYS A 266 24.23 10.31 6.30
CA LYS A 266 25.46 11.05 6.59
C LYS A 266 25.20 12.35 7.33
N ASN A 267 26.16 12.72 8.18
CA ASN A 267 26.25 14.05 8.80
C ASN A 267 24.99 14.47 9.59
N VAL A 268 24.34 13.50 10.22
CA VAL A 268 23.17 13.70 11.06
C VAL A 268 23.56 14.53 12.28
N SER A 269 22.84 15.63 12.50
CA SER A 269 23.07 16.51 13.65
C SER A 269 23.14 15.69 14.94
N THR A 270 24.08 16.04 15.83
CA THR A 270 24.22 15.35 17.12
C THR A 270 23.06 15.65 18.07
N SER A 271 22.27 16.70 17.81
CA SER A 271 21.06 17.00 18.56
C SER A 271 19.84 16.19 18.09
N ALA A 272 19.87 15.63 16.89
CA ALA A 272 18.75 14.86 16.36
C ALA A 272 18.55 13.56 17.16
N THR A 273 17.33 13.36 17.68
CA THR A 273 16.99 12.18 18.49
C THR A 273 16.16 11.16 17.71
N GLU A 274 15.52 11.58 16.64
CA GLU A 274 14.75 10.74 15.74
C GLU A 274 14.78 11.25 14.30
N PHE A 275 14.37 10.40 13.36
CA PHE A 275 13.98 10.83 12.03
C PHE A 275 12.47 11.00 11.94
N SER A 276 12.00 12.21 11.59
CA SER A 276 10.61 12.47 11.23
C SER A 276 10.18 11.62 10.03
N VAL A 277 11.05 11.53 9.01
CA VAL A 277 10.84 10.64 7.86
C VAL A 277 12.16 10.14 7.30
N VAL A 278 12.21 8.86 6.96
CA VAL A 278 13.21 8.28 6.06
C VAL A 278 12.46 7.51 4.98
N LYS A 279 12.46 7.98 3.74
CA LYS A 279 11.81 7.31 2.62
C LYS A 279 12.85 6.90 1.60
N ILE A 280 13.00 5.60 1.42
CA ILE A 280 13.91 4.99 0.44
C ILE A 280 13.07 4.49 -0.74
N PRO A 281 13.00 5.23 -1.86
CA PRO A 281 12.37 4.75 -3.08
C PRO A 281 13.19 3.64 -3.74
N PHE A 282 12.50 2.73 -4.43
CA PHE A 282 13.11 1.73 -5.29
C PHE A 282 12.13 1.30 -6.38
N LYS A 283 12.64 0.80 -7.50
CA LYS A 283 11.89 0.16 -8.56
C LYS A 283 11.85 -1.34 -8.34
N TYR A 284 10.70 -1.91 -8.61
CA TYR A 284 10.45 -3.33 -8.66
C TYR A 284 10.20 -3.76 -10.10
N LYS A 285 10.79 -4.88 -10.53
CA LYS A 285 10.62 -5.41 -11.87
C LYS A 285 10.25 -6.90 -11.83
N SER A 286 9.02 -7.19 -12.24
CA SER A 286 8.55 -8.55 -12.55
C SER A 286 7.89 -8.62 -13.92
N ASN A 287 6.96 -7.70 -14.20
CA ASN A 287 6.23 -7.55 -15.47
C ASN A 287 6.17 -6.07 -15.89
N GLY A 288 7.34 -5.42 -15.93
CA GLY A 288 7.50 -3.97 -16.05
C GLY A 288 8.08 -3.36 -14.78
N GLU A 289 8.53 -2.11 -14.86
CA GLU A 289 9.07 -1.37 -13.71
C GLU A 289 7.94 -0.62 -13.00
N THR A 290 7.78 -0.88 -11.69
CA THR A 290 6.85 -0.11 -10.86
C THR A 290 7.61 0.57 -9.72
N PRO A 291 7.35 1.86 -9.43
CA PRO A 291 7.94 2.55 -8.30
C PRO A 291 7.37 2.02 -6.97
N GLN A 292 8.25 1.80 -6.02
CA GLN A 292 8.00 1.29 -4.68
C GLN A 292 8.87 2.05 -3.68
N TYR A 293 8.69 1.83 -2.39
CA TYR A 293 9.49 2.45 -1.35
C TYR A 293 9.42 1.68 -0.02
N VAL A 294 10.41 1.93 0.84
CA VAL A 294 10.33 1.69 2.27
C VAL A 294 10.32 3.06 2.96
N GLU A 295 9.36 3.29 3.85
CA GLU A 295 9.23 4.54 4.59
C GLU A 295 9.23 4.27 6.09
N PHE A 296 10.06 5.01 6.80
CA PHE A 296 10.10 5.08 8.26
C PHE A 296 9.48 6.41 8.69
N ARG A 297 8.66 6.39 9.74
CA ARG A 297 8.07 7.58 10.37
C ARG A 297 8.39 7.59 11.85
N ASN A 298 8.82 8.76 12.35
CA ASN A 298 9.15 8.98 13.77
C ASN A 298 10.11 7.89 14.29
N LEU A 299 11.20 7.65 13.57
CA LEU A 299 12.14 6.56 13.84
C LEU A 299 13.19 7.02 14.86
N PRO A 300 13.21 6.48 16.09
CA PRO A 300 14.19 6.87 17.09
C PRO A 300 15.61 6.50 16.66
N ILE A 301 16.58 7.34 17.00
CA ILE A 301 18.00 7.11 16.79
C ILE A 301 18.60 6.64 18.12
N SER A 302 18.94 5.36 18.22
CA SER A 302 19.59 4.83 19.42
C SER A 302 21.05 5.30 19.49
N ALA A 303 21.51 5.58 20.70
CA ALA A 303 22.94 5.70 21.00
C ALA A 303 23.64 4.34 20.76
N GLN A 304 24.94 4.40 20.44
CA GLN A 304 25.78 3.21 20.29
C GLN A 304 26.09 2.56 21.63
#